data_AF-A0A496SSD7-F1
#
_entry.id   AF-A0A496SSD7-F1
#
_cell.length_a   1.000
_cell.length_b   1.000
_cell.length_c   1.000
_cell.angle_alpha   90.00
_cell.angle_beta   90.00
_cell.angle_gamma   90.00
#
_symmetry.space_group_name_H-M   'P 1'
#
loop_
_entity.id
_entity.type
_entity.pdbx_description
1 polymer ?
#
loop_
_entity_poly.entity_id
_entity_poly.type
_entity_poly.pdbx_seq_one_letter_code
_entity_poly.pdbx_strand_id
1 'polypeptide(L)'
;MDRHIDWSRFRDWFPVTRRFAYFNHAGVSPMPLPVYRELKAFMDDALQNGSVNYKRWLETAEDTRRLLASMINARPDEIAFVKNTTHGILIAANGIRWKSGDNVIIT
;
A
#
# COMPACT_ATOMS: atom_id res chain seq x y z
N MET A 1 11.93 7.37 25.48
CA MET A 1 11.44 8.69 25.00
C MET A 1 9.97 8.53 24.69
N ASP A 2 9.08 9.08 25.53
CA ASP A 2 7.64 9.10 25.25
C ASP A 2 7.36 10.01 24.07
N ARG A 3 7.07 9.44 22.90
CA ARG A 3 6.54 10.20 21.77
C ARG A 3 5.04 10.32 21.96
N HIS A 4 4.57 11.46 22.44
CA HIS A 4 3.15 11.80 22.42
C HIS A 4 2.68 11.94 20.96
N ILE A 5 1.73 11.09 20.55
CA ILE A 5 1.17 11.10 19.20
C ILE A 5 0.07 12.16 19.13
N ASP A 6 0.25 13.17 18.28
CA ASP A 6 -0.77 14.18 17.98
C ASP A 6 -1.81 13.63 17.00
N TRP A 7 -2.87 13.03 17.54
CA TRP A 7 -3.97 12.46 16.75
C TRP A 7 -4.78 13.51 15.97
N SER A 8 -4.84 14.74 16.46
CA SER A 8 -5.56 15.84 15.79
C SER A 8 -4.93 16.14 14.45
N ARG A 9 -3.59 16.19 14.40
CA ARG A 9 -2.83 16.37 13.16
C ARG A 9 -3.10 15.28 12.13
N PHE A 10 -3.20 14.01 12.55
CA PHE A 10 -3.51 12.91 11.62
C PHE A 10 -4.95 12.97 11.12
N ARG A 11 -5.90 13.36 11.99
CA ARG A 11 -7.30 13.54 11.59
C ARG A 11 -7.44 14.57 10.48
N ASP A 12 -6.65 15.65 10.52
CA ASP A 12 -6.64 16.68 9.49
C ASP A 12 -6.17 16.19 8.11
N TRP A 13 -5.48 15.04 8.02
CA TRP A 13 -5.15 14.43 6.74
C TRP A 13 -6.37 13.84 6.02
N PHE A 14 -7.52 13.70 6.69
CA PHE A 14 -8.71 13.08 6.13
C PHE A 14 -9.86 14.08 6.06
N PRO A 15 -9.99 14.88 4.97
CA PRO A 15 -11.05 15.88 4.83
C PRO A 15 -12.48 15.35 4.99
N VAL A 16 -12.70 14.06 4.69
CA VAL A 16 -13.99 13.38 4.90
C VAL A 16 -14.51 13.53 6.33
N THR A 17 -13.60 13.63 7.31
CA THR A 17 -13.92 13.76 8.74
C THR A 17 -14.50 15.12 9.13
N ARG A 18 -14.41 16.13 8.25
CA ARG A 18 -15.05 17.45 8.42
C ARG A 18 -16.53 17.42 8.04
N ARG A 19 -16.97 16.41 7.30
CA ARG A 19 -18.34 16.24 6.81
C ARG A 19 -19.07 15.07 7.46
N PHE A 20 -18.33 14.01 7.80
CA PHE A 20 -18.89 12.76 8.29
C PHE A 20 -18.13 12.23 9.50
N ALA A 21 -18.85 11.61 10.43
CA ALA A 21 -18.26 10.67 11.38
C ALA A 21 -17.94 9.36 10.64
N TYR A 22 -16.76 9.31 10.02
CA TYR A 22 -16.38 8.21 9.12
C TYR A 22 -15.91 6.97 9.90
N PHE A 23 -16.81 6.02 10.15
CA PHE A 23 -16.51 4.77 10.87
C PHE A 23 -16.32 3.54 9.97
N ASN A 24 -16.35 3.68 8.65
CA ASN A 24 -16.22 2.57 7.69
C ASN A 24 -14.78 2.31 7.19
N HIS A 25 -13.77 2.52 8.05
CA HIS A 25 -12.36 2.43 7.64
C HIS A 25 -11.89 1.01 7.32
N ALA A 26 -12.55 -0.01 7.90
CA ALA A 26 -12.26 -1.42 7.65
C ALA A 26 -12.70 -1.91 6.26
N GLY A 27 -13.68 -1.24 5.64
CA GLY A 27 -14.11 -1.54 4.26
C GLY A 27 -13.15 -0.94 3.23
N VAL A 28 -13.18 0.40 3.12
CA VAL A 28 -12.21 1.17 2.31
C VAL A 28 -11.85 2.42 3.08
N SER A 29 -10.59 2.54 3.47
CA SER A 29 -10.13 3.75 4.17
C SER A 29 -10.10 4.96 3.23
N PRO A 30 -10.44 6.16 3.73
CA PRO A 30 -10.31 7.39 2.95
C PRO A 30 -8.83 7.65 2.65
N MET A 31 -8.52 8.17 1.46
CA MET A 31 -7.16 8.53 1.10
C MET A 31 -6.68 9.74 1.94
N PRO A 32 -5.52 9.66 2.61
CA PRO A 32 -4.97 10.80 3.33
C PRO A 32 -4.41 11.84 2.35
N LEU A 33 -4.52 13.12 2.71
CA LEU A 33 -4.15 14.26 1.88
C LEU A 33 -2.69 14.22 1.36
N PRO A 34 -1.68 13.79 2.14
CA PRO A 34 -0.32 13.63 1.62
C PRO A 34 -0.24 12.62 0.47
N VAL A 35 -0.91 11.47 0.58
CA VAL A 35 -0.92 10.44 -0.47
C VAL A 35 -1.61 10.95 -1.73
N TYR A 36 -2.74 11.66 -1.58
CA TYR A 36 -3.42 12.30 -2.71
C TYR A 36 -2.50 13.26 -3.47
N ARG A 37 -1.70 14.07 -2.76
CA ARG A 37 -0.77 15.03 -3.38
C ARG A 37 0.32 14.32 -4.20
N GLU A 38 0.93 13.28 -3.64
CA GLU A 38 1.96 12.52 -4.34
C GLU A 38 1.40 11.77 -5.55
N LEU A 39 0.22 11.15 -5.42
CA LEU A 39 -0.44 10.49 -6.54
C LEU A 39 -0.76 11.49 -7.66
N LYS A 40 -1.28 12.66 -7.31
CA LYS A 40 -1.52 13.74 -8.29
C LYS A 40 -0.23 14.15 -8.99
N ALA A 41 0.85 14.36 -8.25
CA ALA A 41 2.15 14.73 -8.82
C ALA A 41 2.69 13.66 -9.78
N PHE A 42 2.57 12.37 -9.43
CA PHE A 42 2.93 11.27 -10.32
C PHE A 42 2.11 11.25 -11.61
N MET A 43 0.79 11.43 -11.50
CA MET A 43 -0.10 11.47 -12.67
C MET A 43 0.17 12.68 -13.57
N ASP A 44 0.42 13.86 -12.98
CA ASP A 44 0.80 15.06 -13.71
C ASP A 44 2.15 14.86 -14.44
N ASP A 45 3.13 14.25 -13.78
CA ASP A 45 4.43 13.92 -14.37
C ASP A 45 4.30 12.97 -15.56
N ALA A 46 3.54 11.88 -15.41
CA ALA A 46 3.30 10.92 -16.49
C ALA A 46 2.55 11.55 -17.67
N LEU A 47 1.61 12.46 -17.41
CA LEU A 47 0.87 13.18 -18.44
C LEU A 47 1.77 14.12 -19.25
N GLN A 48 2.64 14.88 -18.59
CA GLN A 48 3.47 15.90 -19.23
C GLN A 48 4.74 15.32 -19.86
N ASN A 49 5.32 14.29 -19.25
CA ASN A 49 6.65 13.78 -19.60
C ASN A 49 6.63 12.36 -20.20
N GLY A 50 5.45 11.72 -20.32
CA GLY A 50 5.36 10.33 -20.75
C GLY A 50 6.23 9.43 -19.86
N SER A 51 7.03 8.55 -20.45
CA SER A 51 7.92 7.63 -19.72
C SER A 51 9.32 8.20 -19.41
N VAL A 52 9.58 9.48 -19.66
CA VAL A 52 10.93 10.08 -19.47
C VAL A 52 11.45 9.88 -18.05
N ASN A 53 10.58 10.00 -17.04
CA ASN A 53 10.93 9.89 -15.63
C ASN A 53 10.76 8.47 -15.04
N TYR A 54 10.60 7.46 -15.90
CA TYR A 54 10.36 6.07 -15.49
C TYR A 54 11.38 5.52 -14.48
N LYS A 55 12.67 5.87 -14.63
CA LYS A 55 13.73 5.44 -13.69
C LYS A 55 13.45 5.92 -12.26
N ARG A 56 13.02 7.18 -12.09
CA ARG A 56 12.68 7.75 -10.78
C ARG A 56 11.46 7.05 -10.17
N TRP A 57 10.49 6.66 -10.98
CA TRP A 57 9.31 5.92 -10.51
C TRP A 57 9.70 4.52 -10.03
N LEU A 58 10.60 3.84 -10.74
CA LEU A 58 11.16 2.56 -10.29
C LEU A 58 11.95 2.71 -8.98
N GLU A 59 12.78 3.74 -8.84
CA GLU A 59 13.50 4.03 -7.60
C GLU A 59 12.53 4.25 -6.43
N THR A 60 11.43 4.98 -6.65
CA THR A 60 10.38 5.20 -5.65
C THR A 60 9.71 3.88 -5.23
N ALA A 61 9.47 2.97 -6.18
CA ALA A 61 8.93 1.65 -5.89
C ALA A 61 9.91 0.82 -5.04
N GLU A 62 11.21 0.87 -5.33
CA GLU A 62 12.23 0.14 -4.57
C GLU A 62 12.47 0.73 -3.16
N ASP A 63 12.40 2.05 -3.00
CA ASP A 63 12.37 2.68 -1.68
C ASP A 63 11.16 2.22 -0.87
N THR A 64 9.98 2.22 -1.49
CA THR A 64 8.75 1.71 -0.87
C THR A 64 8.90 0.25 -0.46
N ARG A 65 9.53 -0.58 -1.29
CA ARG A 65 9.79 -1.99 -1.00
C ARG A 65 10.64 -2.17 0.26
N ARG A 66 11.72 -1.39 0.39
CA ARG A 66 12.59 -1.41 1.58
C ARG A 66 11.85 -0.97 2.85
N LEU A 67 11.02 0.07 2.77
CA LEU A 67 10.22 0.56 3.89
C LEU A 67 9.19 -0.47 4.37
N LEU A 68 8.49 -1.13 3.44
CA LEU A 68 7.52 -2.17 3.79
C LEU A 68 8.21 -3.40 4.38
N ALA A 69 9.34 -3.82 3.81
CA ALA A 69 10.13 -4.92 4.33
C ALA A 69 10.53 -4.68 5.80
N SER A 70 11.02 -3.49 6.14
CA SER A 70 11.40 -3.17 7.52
C SER A 70 10.19 -3.13 8.47
N MET A 71 9.03 -2.67 8.00
CA MET A 71 7.80 -2.61 8.79
C MET A 71 7.31 -3.99 9.26
N ILE A 72 7.51 -5.03 8.44
CA ILE A 72 7.06 -6.40 8.74
C ILE A 72 8.20 -7.37 9.03
N ASN A 73 9.42 -6.87 9.24
CA ASN A 73 10.63 -7.67 9.49
C ASN A 73 10.91 -8.72 8.38
N ALA A 74 10.77 -8.32 7.12
CA ALA A 74 11.11 -9.10 5.94
C ALA A 74 12.35 -8.52 5.24
N ARG A 75 12.91 -9.24 4.27
CA ARG A 75 13.90 -8.70 3.32
C ARG A 75 13.20 -8.06 2.12
N PRO A 76 13.81 -7.06 1.45
CA PRO A 76 13.21 -6.45 0.26
C PRO A 76 12.84 -7.46 -0.84
N ASP A 77 13.64 -8.51 -1.05
CA ASP A 77 13.38 -9.58 -2.03
C ASP A 77 12.16 -10.46 -1.71
N GLU A 78 11.60 -10.34 -0.50
CA GLU A 78 10.40 -11.07 -0.06
C GLU A 78 9.10 -10.27 -0.29
N ILE A 79 9.21 -9.03 -0.78
CA ILE A 79 8.05 -8.15 -1.01
C ILE A 79 7.69 -8.14 -2.49
N ALA A 80 6.42 -8.39 -2.81
CA ALA A 80 5.86 -8.23 -4.16
C ALA A 80 4.70 -7.22 -4.13
N PHE A 81 4.68 -6.27 -5.08
CA PHE A 81 3.55 -5.36 -5.24
C PHE A 81 2.46 -6.02 -6.09
N VAL A 82 1.26 -6.11 -5.53
CA VAL A 82 0.08 -6.71 -6.18
C VAL A 82 -1.13 -5.79 -6.00
N LYS A 83 -2.16 -5.99 -6.83
CA LYS A 83 -3.33 -5.11 -6.90
C LYS A 83 -4.12 -5.01 -5.58
N ASN A 84 -4.29 -6.12 -4.87
CA ASN A 84 -5.09 -6.21 -3.64
C ASN A 84 -4.84 -7.56 -2.92
N THR A 85 -5.44 -7.71 -1.73
CA THR A 85 -5.32 -8.91 -0.89
C THR A 85 -5.79 -10.18 -1.61
N THR A 86 -6.93 -10.15 -2.30
CA THR A 86 -7.45 -11.30 -3.05
C THR A 86 -6.46 -11.78 -4.10
N HIS A 87 -5.86 -10.86 -4.86
CA HIS A 87 -4.85 -11.22 -5.84
C HIS A 87 -3.59 -11.82 -5.19
N GLY A 88 -3.16 -11.29 -4.03
CA GLY A 88 -2.03 -11.86 -3.28
C GLY A 88 -2.29 -13.29 -2.80
N ILE A 89 -3.47 -13.56 -2.23
CA ILE A 89 -3.86 -14.91 -1.79
C ILE A 89 -3.90 -15.87 -2.99
N LEU A 90 -4.45 -15.43 -4.12
CA LEU A 90 -4.52 -16.25 -5.33
C LEU A 90 -3.12 -16.56 -5.89
N ILE A 91 -2.18 -15.61 -5.86
CA ILE A 91 -0.78 -15.87 -6.26
C ILE A 91 -0.16 -16.94 -5.37
N ALA A 92 -0.33 -16.84 -4.04
CA ALA A 92 0.20 -17.84 -3.12
C ALA A 92 -0.41 -19.22 -3.35
N ALA A 93 -1.74 -19.30 -3.47
CA ALA A 93 -2.45 -20.56 -3.69
C ALA A 93 -2.06 -21.24 -5.02
N ASN A 94 -1.89 -20.47 -6.09
CA ASN A 94 -1.46 -21.00 -7.40
C ASN A 94 0.06 -21.24 -7.50
N GLY A 95 0.85 -20.72 -6.56
CA GLY A 95 2.29 -20.95 -6.47
C GLY A 95 2.67 -22.30 -5.83
N ILE A 96 1.75 -22.94 -5.12
CA ILE A 96 1.96 -24.24 -4.47
C ILE A 96 1.85 -25.35 -5.51
N ARG A 97 2.80 -26.29 -5.50
CA ARG A 97 2.76 -27.50 -6.34
C ARG A 97 1.90 -28.58 -5.69
N TRP A 98 0.58 -28.39 -5.74
CA TRP A 98 -0.40 -29.33 -5.19
C TRP A 98 -0.22 -30.74 -5.75
N LYS A 99 -0.43 -31.72 -4.88
CA LYS A 99 -0.50 -33.14 -5.20
C LYS A 99 -1.85 -33.70 -4.78
N SER A 100 -2.26 -34.79 -5.43
CA SER A 100 -3.42 -35.54 -4.98
C SER A 100 -3.25 -35.99 -3.54
N GLY A 101 -4.26 -35.75 -2.70
CA GLY A 101 -4.22 -36.03 -1.27
C GLY A 101 -3.79 -34.85 -0.38
N ASP A 102 -3.32 -33.73 -0.96
CA ASP A 102 -3.08 -32.51 -0.19
C ASP A 102 -4.41 -31.90 0.30
N ASN A 103 -4.38 -31.26 1.46
CA ASN A 103 -5.55 -30.65 2.09
C ASN A 103 -5.30 -29.16 2.38
N VAL A 104 -6.36 -28.36 2.29
CA VAL A 104 -6.35 -26.95 2.71
C VAL A 104 -7.17 -26.84 3.99
N ILE A 105 -6.54 -26.36 5.06
CA ILE A 105 -7.19 -26.12 6.34
C ILE A 105 -7.29 -24.61 6.52
N ILE A 106 -8.49 -24.12 6.78
CA ILE A 106 -8.78 -22.71 7.05
C ILE A 106 -9.49 -22.58 8.41
N THR A 107 -9.43 -21.40 9.01
CA THR A 107 -10.09 -21.05 10.27
C THR A 107 -11.52 -20.56 10.07
#